data_AF-A0A1F7MVC5-F1
#
_entry.id   AF-A0A1F7MVC5-F1
#
_cell.length_a   1.000
_cell.length_b   1.000
_cell.length_c   1.000
_cell.angle_alpha   90.00
_cell.angle_beta   90.00
_cell.angle_gamma   90.00
#
_symmetry.space_group_name_H-M   'P 1'
#
loop_
_entity.id
_entity.type
_entity.pdbx_description
1 polymer ?
#
loop_
_entity_poly.entity_id
_entity_poly.type
_entity_poly.pdbx_seq_one_letter_code
_entity_poly.pdbx_strand_id
1 'polypeptide(L)'
;MLALLAALWGGLLRLGWQLPAPPTPLAAFHGPLMVAGFLGTVIGMERAVALGRSWAYLVPLASGLGALALVAGSPGGSGALLTTAGSLGLALLFVAILRRQTAAFTVVMALGALAWLAAQLLWLAGWPGYRVAPWWAAFLVLTIAGERLELSRVAPVSGAARVAFLGAVALLLAGLGLGTADFDAGIRTVGAAFLALALWLARQDVARRTVRQPGLPRFVAACLLSGYAWLGVGGVLALVHGGVAAGGAYDAMLHALFLGFVFAMIFGHAPIILPAVLGVAVGFRRSFYAHLVLLHATLVLRVAGDLLGWLPGRRWGGLGNVAALVLFGLCTAWGVLRPPPRARS
;
A
#
# COMPACT_ATOMS: atom_id res chain seq x y z
N MET A 1 5.34 10.32 8.62
CA MET A 1 6.80 10.12 8.41
C MET A 1 7.44 9.33 9.54
N LEU A 2 7.28 9.72 10.81
CA LEU A 2 7.84 8.96 11.95
C LEU A 2 7.44 7.47 11.95
N ALA A 3 6.16 7.17 11.72
CA ALA A 3 5.68 5.79 11.60
C ALA A 3 6.40 5.00 10.50
N LEU A 4 6.63 5.63 9.33
CA LEU A 4 7.37 5.01 8.22
C LEU A 4 8.81 4.72 8.63
N LEU A 5 9.53 5.70 9.20
CA LEU A 5 10.92 5.52 9.61
C LEU A 5 11.06 4.44 10.69
N ALA A 6 10.17 4.42 11.69
CA ALA A 6 10.13 3.40 12.72
C ALA A 6 9.83 2.01 12.14
N ALA A 7 8.92 1.92 11.16
CA ALA A 7 8.64 0.68 10.48
C ALA A 7 9.82 0.18 9.62
N LEU A 8 10.54 1.08 8.93
CA LEU A 8 11.74 0.73 8.17
C LEU A 8 12.84 0.20 9.11
N TRP A 9 13.05 0.86 10.24
CA TRP A 9 13.98 0.41 11.28
C TRP A 9 13.60 -0.97 11.83
N GLY A 10 12.32 -1.15 12.20
CA GLY A 10 11.78 -2.44 12.62
C GLY A 10 11.96 -3.53 11.55
N GLY A 11 11.84 -3.18 10.27
CA GLY A 11 12.09 -4.10 9.15
C GLY A 11 13.55 -4.54 9.06
N LEU A 12 14.51 -3.63 9.25
CA LEU A 12 15.94 -3.97 9.27
C LEU A 12 16.29 -4.88 10.47
N LEU A 13 15.71 -4.60 11.64
CA LEU A 13 15.84 -5.47 12.81
C LEU A 13 15.29 -6.88 12.52
N ARG A 14 14.14 -7.00 11.87
CA ARG A 14 13.56 -8.29 11.45
C ARG A 14 14.44 -9.06 10.45
N LEU A 15 15.21 -8.35 9.63
CA LEU A 15 16.17 -8.95 8.69
C LEU A 15 17.45 -9.44 9.40
N GLY A 16 17.63 -9.10 10.67
CA GLY A 16 18.80 -9.48 11.47
C GLY A 16 20.01 -8.55 11.28
N TRP A 17 19.78 -7.31 10.84
CA TRP A 17 20.81 -6.26 10.92
C TRP A 17 21.03 -5.85 12.38
N GLN A 18 22.29 -5.77 12.79
CA GLN A 18 22.70 -5.39 14.15
C GLN A 18 22.61 -3.87 14.32
N LEU A 19 21.40 -3.36 14.51
CA LEU A 19 21.13 -1.94 14.74
C LEU A 19 20.74 -1.71 16.20
N PRO A 20 20.93 -0.50 16.75
CA PRO A 20 20.40 -0.14 18.06
C PRO A 20 18.91 -0.49 18.18
N ALA A 21 18.59 -1.42 19.07
CA ALA A 21 17.22 -1.81 19.36
C ALA A 21 16.66 -0.88 20.45
N PRO A 22 15.65 -0.06 20.15
CA PRO A 22 14.98 0.69 21.20
C PRO A 22 14.30 -0.28 22.17
N PRO A 23 14.00 0.16 23.41
CA PRO A 23 13.29 -0.66 24.39
C PRO A 23 11.86 -1.01 23.97
N THR A 24 11.38 -0.48 22.84
CA THR A 24 10.04 -0.72 22.29
C THR A 24 10.06 -1.80 21.21
N PRO A 25 9.00 -2.62 21.07
CA PRO A 25 8.99 -3.77 20.16
C PRO A 25 8.73 -3.36 18.69
N LEU A 26 9.53 -2.43 18.14
CA LEU A 26 9.38 -1.91 16.78
C LEU A 26 9.41 -3.01 15.72
N ALA A 27 10.23 -4.04 15.89
CA ALA A 27 10.30 -5.18 14.98
C ALA A 27 8.98 -5.97 14.94
N ALA A 28 8.26 -6.05 16.06
CA ALA A 28 6.95 -6.69 16.12
C ALA A 28 5.88 -5.84 15.41
N PHE A 29 5.99 -4.52 15.51
CA PHE A 29 5.03 -3.58 14.93
C PHE A 29 5.35 -3.11 13.51
N HIS A 30 6.33 -3.70 12.82
CA HIS A 30 6.68 -3.34 11.44
C HIS A 30 5.46 -3.25 10.51
N GLY A 31 4.64 -4.30 10.44
CA GLY A 31 3.42 -4.34 9.61
C GLY A 31 2.38 -3.28 10.02
N PRO A 32 1.92 -3.27 11.29
CA PRO A 32 1.01 -2.24 11.80
C PRO A 32 1.48 -0.80 11.58
N LEU A 33 2.77 -0.50 11.81
CA LEU A 33 3.33 0.83 11.59
C LEU A 33 3.35 1.23 10.11
N MET A 34 3.62 0.28 9.21
CA MET A 34 3.52 0.52 7.76
C MET A 34 2.08 0.79 7.34
N VAL A 35 1.16 -0.13 7.64
CA VAL A 35 -0.19 -0.08 7.07
C VAL A 35 -1.11 0.81 7.91
N ALA A 36 -1.32 0.46 9.17
CA ALA A 36 -2.30 1.14 10.01
C ALA A 36 -1.81 2.52 10.49
N GLY A 37 -0.49 2.69 10.60
CA GLY A 37 0.13 3.97 10.94
C GLY A 37 0.37 4.83 9.71
N PHE A 38 1.39 4.53 8.91
CA PHE A 38 1.80 5.38 7.81
C PHE A 38 0.75 5.47 6.69
N LEU A 39 0.37 4.35 6.08
CA LEU A 39 -0.54 4.36 4.93
C LEU A 39 -1.96 4.76 5.33
N GLY A 40 -2.46 4.28 6.46
CA GLY A 40 -3.75 4.67 7.03
C GLY A 40 -3.85 6.18 7.28
N THR A 41 -2.77 6.79 7.78
CA THR A 41 -2.72 8.26 7.97
C THR A 41 -2.72 8.99 6.63
N VAL A 42 -1.90 8.57 5.67
CA VAL A 42 -1.79 9.26 4.36
C VAL A 42 -3.11 9.15 3.57
N ILE A 43 -3.66 7.94 3.46
CA ILE A 43 -4.93 7.70 2.78
C ILE A 43 -6.06 8.44 3.50
N GLY A 44 -6.10 8.37 4.84
CA GLY A 44 -7.08 9.10 5.65
C GLY A 44 -7.01 10.61 5.42
N MET A 45 -5.81 11.18 5.36
CA MET A 45 -5.60 12.61 5.12
C MET A 45 -6.08 13.01 3.72
N GLU A 46 -5.71 12.24 2.70
CA GLU A 46 -6.16 12.49 1.33
C GLU A 46 -7.68 12.48 1.21
N ARG A 47 -8.34 11.48 1.82
CA ARG A 47 -9.80 11.40 1.82
C ARG A 47 -10.46 12.51 2.66
N ALA A 48 -9.83 12.94 3.74
CA ALA A 48 -10.31 14.06 4.55
C ALA A 48 -10.28 15.38 3.78
N VAL A 49 -9.19 15.64 3.04
CA VAL A 49 -9.06 16.79 2.14
C VAL A 49 -10.13 16.73 1.04
N ALA A 50 -10.29 15.57 0.40
CA ALA A 50 -11.29 15.40 -0.67
C ALA A 50 -12.74 15.60 -0.20
N LEU A 51 -13.08 15.18 1.03
CA LEU A 51 -14.42 15.36 1.58
C LEU A 51 -14.70 16.80 2.02
N GLY A 52 -13.65 17.55 2.40
CA GLY A 52 -13.73 18.95 2.81
C GLY A 52 -14.45 19.20 4.13
N ARG A 53 -14.46 18.22 5.05
CA ARG A 53 -15.16 18.31 6.34
C ARG A 53 -14.19 18.18 7.51
N SER A 54 -14.30 19.06 8.51
CA SER A 54 -13.40 19.12 9.68
C SER A 54 -13.32 17.80 10.45
N TRP A 55 -14.44 17.11 10.66
CA TRP A 55 -14.45 15.81 11.36
C TRP A 55 -13.65 14.72 10.63
N ALA A 56 -13.49 14.82 9.31
CA ALA A 56 -12.77 13.80 8.53
C ALA A 56 -11.29 13.73 8.90
N TYR A 57 -10.72 14.83 9.42
CA TYR A 57 -9.34 14.88 9.92
C TYR A 57 -9.13 14.08 11.22
N LEU A 58 -10.20 13.66 11.91
CA LEU A 58 -10.07 12.73 13.04
C LEU A 58 -9.53 11.36 12.59
N VAL A 59 -9.75 10.97 11.33
CA VAL A 59 -9.27 9.72 10.73
C VAL A 59 -7.73 9.67 10.70
N PRO A 60 -7.02 10.56 9.98
CA PRO A 60 -5.56 10.57 9.98
C PRO A 60 -4.98 10.90 11.36
N LEU A 61 -5.66 11.71 12.18
CA LEU A 61 -5.21 12.00 13.54
C LEU A 61 -5.19 10.75 14.41
N ALA A 62 -6.27 9.96 14.44
CA ALA A 62 -6.35 8.72 15.22
C ALA A 62 -5.33 7.68 14.74
N SER A 63 -5.20 7.49 13.42
CA SER A 63 -4.18 6.61 12.83
C SER A 63 -2.75 7.05 13.19
N GLY A 64 -2.46 8.34 13.09
CA GLY A 64 -1.15 8.91 13.40
C GLY A 64 -0.80 8.81 14.89
N LEU A 65 -1.72 9.18 15.78
CA LEU A 65 -1.54 9.03 17.23
C LEU A 65 -1.39 7.57 17.65
N GLY A 66 -2.16 6.67 17.03
CA GLY A 66 -2.01 5.23 17.24
C GLY A 66 -0.63 4.72 16.83
N ALA A 67 -0.08 5.21 15.71
CA ALA A 67 1.28 4.90 15.31
C ALA A 67 2.33 5.40 16.31
N LEU A 68 2.18 6.63 16.82
CA LEU A 68 3.07 7.18 17.84
C LEU A 68 3.01 6.37 19.14
N ALA A 69 1.82 5.93 19.57
CA ALA A 69 1.66 5.06 20.72
C ALA A 69 2.35 3.70 20.52
N LEU A 70 2.28 3.12 19.32
CA LEU A 70 3.03 1.90 18.98
C LEU A 70 4.55 2.12 19.03
N VAL A 71 5.05 3.23 18.47
CA VAL A 71 6.48 3.58 18.51
C VAL A 71 6.98 3.77 19.94
N ALA A 72 6.16 4.43 20.77
CA ALA A 72 6.45 4.67 22.19
C ALA A 72 6.32 3.42 23.07
N GLY A 73 5.83 2.28 22.53
CA GLY A 73 5.59 1.07 23.32
C GLY A 73 4.53 1.26 24.40
N SER A 74 3.54 2.13 24.15
CA SER A 74 2.51 2.47 25.13
C SER A 74 1.77 1.21 25.62
N PRO A 75 1.62 1.02 26.95
CA PRO A 75 0.98 -0.14 27.52
C PRO A 75 -0.53 -0.17 27.21
N GLY A 76 -1.15 -1.35 27.38
CA GLY A 76 -2.62 -1.49 27.32
C GLY A 76 -3.23 -1.46 25.92
N GLY A 77 -2.45 -1.61 24.86
CA GLY A 77 -2.98 -1.74 23.48
C GLY A 77 -3.52 -0.43 22.88
N SER A 78 -3.19 0.72 23.48
CA SER A 78 -3.63 2.06 23.05
C SER A 78 -3.37 2.33 21.56
N GLY A 79 -2.20 1.94 21.05
CA GLY A 79 -1.85 2.07 19.64
C GLY A 79 -2.75 1.26 18.70
N ALA A 80 -3.10 0.03 19.08
CA ALA A 80 -4.02 -0.80 18.32
C ALA A 80 -5.46 -0.25 18.37
N LEU A 81 -5.91 0.24 19.53
CA LEU A 81 -7.23 0.87 19.68
C LEU A 81 -7.36 2.15 18.84
N LEU A 82 -6.37 3.04 18.89
CA LEU A 82 -6.37 4.29 18.12
C LEU A 82 -6.31 4.05 16.61
N THR A 83 -5.49 3.11 16.16
CA THR A 83 -5.46 2.73 14.73
C THR A 83 -6.77 2.07 14.28
N THR A 84 -7.44 1.32 15.17
CA THR A 84 -8.80 0.80 14.92
C THR A 84 -9.82 1.93 14.80
N ALA A 85 -9.80 2.91 15.69
CA ALA A 85 -10.65 4.10 15.61
C ALA A 85 -10.42 4.86 14.29
N GLY A 86 -9.17 4.99 13.84
CA GLY A 86 -8.83 5.51 12.52
C GLY A 86 -9.48 4.71 11.38
N SER A 87 -9.38 3.39 11.40
CA SER A 87 -10.01 2.54 10.37
C SER A 87 -11.55 2.62 10.36
N LEU A 88 -12.19 2.71 11.54
CA LEU A 88 -13.63 2.94 11.67
C LEU A 88 -14.00 4.30 11.08
N GLY A 89 -13.23 5.34 11.41
CA GLY A 89 -13.43 6.67 10.86
C GLY A 89 -13.30 6.71 9.35
N LEU A 90 -12.35 5.97 8.76
CA LEU A 90 -12.23 5.86 7.30
C LEU A 90 -13.45 5.16 6.68
N ALA A 91 -13.95 4.08 7.30
CA ALA A 91 -15.18 3.43 6.86
C ALA A 91 -16.38 4.39 6.87
N LEU A 92 -16.55 5.17 7.95
CA LEU A 92 -17.61 6.19 8.06
C LEU A 92 -17.45 7.32 7.02
N LEU A 93 -16.21 7.71 6.70
CA LEU A 93 -15.89 8.65 5.63
C LEU A 93 -16.40 8.12 4.28
N PHE A 94 -16.16 6.85 3.97
CA PHE A 94 -16.70 6.23 2.75
C PHE A 94 -18.21 6.08 2.76
N VAL A 95 -18.87 5.86 3.90
CA VAL A 95 -20.34 5.93 3.99
C VAL A 95 -20.83 7.33 3.59
N ALA A 96 -20.18 8.39 4.07
CA ALA A 96 -20.52 9.77 3.71
C ALA A 96 -20.28 10.06 2.21
N ILE A 97 -19.20 9.53 1.63
CA ILE A 97 -18.92 9.63 0.18
C ILE A 97 -19.99 8.89 -0.64
N LEU A 98 -20.34 7.66 -0.26
CA LEU A 98 -21.35 6.86 -0.96
C LEU A 98 -22.72 7.53 -0.95
N ARG A 99 -23.11 8.16 0.16
CA ARG A 99 -24.35 8.94 0.24
C ARG A 99 -24.37 10.14 -0.70
N ARG A 100 -23.21 10.69 -1.08
CA ARG A 100 -23.10 11.78 -2.07
C ARG A 100 -23.07 11.27 -3.50
N GLN A 101 -22.30 10.20 -3.76
CA GLN A 101 -22.17 9.61 -5.09
C GLN A 101 -21.83 8.12 -5.01
N THR A 102 -22.84 7.30 -5.29
CA THR A 102 -22.65 5.86 -5.46
C THR A 102 -22.10 5.58 -6.87
N ALA A 103 -20.87 5.09 -6.93
CA ALA A 103 -20.23 4.65 -8.15
C ALA A 103 -19.41 3.38 -7.86
N ALA A 104 -19.09 2.60 -8.89
CA ALA A 104 -18.37 1.33 -8.69
C ALA A 104 -17.02 1.53 -7.97
N PHE A 105 -16.26 2.56 -8.32
CA PHE A 105 -14.99 2.85 -7.65
C PHE A 105 -15.17 3.30 -6.20
N THR A 106 -16.20 4.11 -5.87
CA THR A 106 -16.45 4.51 -4.48
C THR A 106 -16.85 3.33 -3.62
N VAL A 107 -17.62 2.38 -4.17
CA VAL A 107 -17.96 1.12 -3.49
C VAL A 107 -16.71 0.28 -3.26
N VAL A 108 -15.85 0.13 -4.27
CA VAL A 108 -14.62 -0.69 -4.16
C VAL A 108 -13.64 -0.10 -3.14
N MET A 109 -13.45 1.22 -3.12
CA MET A 109 -12.65 1.87 -2.09
C MET A 109 -13.27 1.73 -0.69
N ALA A 110 -14.61 1.80 -0.57
CA ALA A 110 -15.31 1.56 0.69
C ALA A 110 -15.09 0.13 1.21
N LEU A 111 -15.12 -0.87 0.32
CA LEU A 111 -14.76 -2.25 0.65
C LEU A 111 -13.31 -2.36 1.13
N GLY A 112 -12.39 -1.59 0.55
CA GLY A 112 -11.02 -1.44 1.05
C GLY A 112 -10.97 -0.90 2.49
N ALA A 113 -11.72 0.16 2.78
CA ALA A 113 -11.80 0.71 4.14
C ALA A 113 -12.39 -0.28 5.15
N LEU A 114 -13.41 -1.05 4.74
CA LEU A 114 -13.97 -2.13 5.57
C LEU A 114 -12.96 -3.27 5.79
N ALA A 115 -12.16 -3.62 4.77
CA ALA A 115 -11.09 -4.60 4.93
C ALA A 115 -10.03 -4.12 5.93
N TRP A 116 -9.70 -2.82 5.96
CA TRP A 116 -8.82 -2.27 6.98
C TRP A 116 -9.44 -2.35 8.37
N LEU A 117 -10.71 -1.97 8.52
CA LEU A 117 -11.42 -2.09 9.79
C LEU A 117 -11.44 -3.53 10.29
N ALA A 118 -11.75 -4.49 9.42
CA ALA A 118 -11.69 -5.91 9.74
C ALA A 118 -10.27 -6.33 10.18
N ALA A 119 -9.22 -5.90 9.47
CA ALA A 119 -7.84 -6.18 9.85
C ALA A 119 -7.53 -5.69 11.28
N GLN A 120 -7.95 -4.47 11.62
CA GLN A 120 -7.72 -3.89 12.93
C GLN A 120 -8.50 -4.60 14.05
N LEU A 121 -9.76 -4.97 13.79
CA LEU A 121 -10.57 -5.74 14.74
C LEU A 121 -10.00 -7.15 14.97
N LEU A 122 -9.56 -7.84 13.91
CA LEU A 122 -8.90 -9.14 14.02
C LEU A 122 -7.61 -9.02 14.84
N TRP A 123 -6.82 -7.98 14.59
CA TRP A 123 -5.59 -7.75 15.34
C TRP A 123 -5.85 -7.45 16.82
N LEU A 124 -6.86 -6.63 17.14
CA LEU A 124 -7.31 -6.40 18.52
C LEU A 124 -7.82 -7.68 19.20
N ALA A 125 -8.45 -8.57 18.44
CA ALA A 125 -8.88 -9.89 18.91
C ALA A 125 -7.70 -10.88 19.10
N GLY A 126 -6.45 -10.43 18.93
CA GLY A 126 -5.25 -11.24 19.14
C GLY A 126 -4.88 -12.13 17.97
N TRP A 127 -5.46 -11.93 16.78
CA TRP A 127 -5.09 -12.73 15.62
C TRP A 127 -3.62 -12.48 15.23
N PRO A 128 -2.88 -13.53 14.85
CA PRO A 128 -1.48 -13.39 14.49
C PRO A 128 -1.33 -12.60 13.19
N GLY A 129 -0.24 -11.83 13.08
CA GLY A 129 -0.03 -10.90 11.96
C GLY A 129 -0.13 -11.52 10.56
N TYR A 130 0.26 -12.80 10.41
CA TYR A 130 0.17 -13.50 9.12
C TYR A 130 -1.29 -13.73 8.66
N ARG A 131 -2.26 -13.82 9.59
CA ARG A 131 -3.69 -13.88 9.26
C ARG A 131 -4.32 -12.51 9.04
N VAL A 132 -3.73 -11.46 9.61
CA VAL A 132 -4.19 -10.08 9.45
C VAL A 132 -3.66 -9.44 8.17
N ALA A 133 -2.44 -9.80 7.75
CA ALA A 133 -1.76 -9.23 6.58
C ALA A 133 -2.57 -9.26 5.26
N PRO A 134 -3.33 -10.32 4.92
CA PRO A 134 -4.17 -10.34 3.72
C PRO A 134 -5.25 -9.25 3.73
N TRP A 135 -5.82 -8.94 4.89
CA TRP A 135 -6.83 -7.88 5.04
C TRP A 135 -6.21 -6.49 4.86
N TRP A 136 -5.02 -6.27 5.42
CA TRP A 136 -4.22 -5.06 5.16
C TRP A 136 -3.84 -4.93 3.67
N ALA A 137 -3.48 -6.03 3.02
CA ALA A 137 -3.20 -6.04 1.59
C ALA A 137 -4.44 -5.70 0.77
N ALA A 138 -5.59 -6.30 1.10
CA ALA A 138 -6.86 -6.03 0.43
C ALA A 138 -7.32 -4.57 0.60
N PHE A 139 -7.13 -3.96 1.78
CA PHE A 139 -7.37 -2.54 1.98
C PHE A 139 -6.64 -1.69 0.92
N LEU A 140 -5.34 -1.90 0.76
CA LEU A 140 -4.53 -1.10 -0.15
C LEU A 140 -4.83 -1.44 -1.62
N VAL A 141 -4.95 -2.73 -1.95
CA VAL A 141 -5.26 -3.19 -3.31
C VAL A 141 -6.62 -2.66 -3.78
N LEU A 142 -7.66 -2.74 -2.95
CA LEU A 142 -8.99 -2.25 -3.31
C LEU A 142 -9.03 -0.71 -3.37
N THR A 143 -8.32 -0.02 -2.47
CA THR A 143 -8.22 1.45 -2.53
C THR A 143 -7.57 1.87 -3.85
N ILE A 144 -6.39 1.33 -4.16
CA ILE A 144 -5.65 1.65 -5.40
C ILE A 144 -6.48 1.25 -6.63
N ALA A 145 -7.01 0.03 -6.67
CA ALA A 145 -7.79 -0.45 -7.82
C ALA A 145 -9.06 0.39 -8.03
N GLY A 146 -9.72 0.82 -6.96
CA GLY A 146 -10.84 1.75 -7.00
C GLY A 146 -10.45 3.10 -7.62
N GLU A 147 -9.38 3.73 -7.16
CA GLU A 147 -8.86 4.99 -7.73
C GLU A 147 -8.48 4.85 -9.21
N ARG A 148 -7.95 3.70 -9.60
CA ARG A 148 -7.64 3.41 -11.02
C ARG A 148 -8.90 3.22 -11.87
N LEU A 149 -9.93 2.61 -11.32
CA LEU A 149 -11.24 2.53 -11.97
C LEU A 149 -11.88 3.92 -12.12
N GLU A 150 -11.73 4.81 -11.14
CA GLU A 150 -12.22 6.19 -11.20
C GLU A 150 -11.60 6.95 -12.39
N LEU A 151 -10.28 6.89 -12.52
CA LEU A 151 -9.53 7.60 -13.57
C LEU A 151 -9.71 6.98 -14.95
N SER A 152 -10.16 5.73 -15.03
CA SER A 152 -10.57 5.09 -16.28
C SER A 152 -11.89 5.66 -16.83
N ARG A 153 -12.57 6.59 -16.14
CA ARG A 153 -13.70 7.35 -16.73
C ARG A 153 -13.31 8.16 -17.96
N VAL A 154 -12.06 8.60 -18.04
CA VAL A 154 -11.53 9.35 -19.19
C VAL A 154 -11.31 8.42 -20.40
N ALA A 155 -11.28 7.10 -20.20
CA ALA A 155 -11.15 6.09 -21.25
C ALA A 155 -12.18 4.96 -21.02
N PRO A 156 -13.39 5.02 -21.62
CA PRO A 156 -14.51 4.17 -21.26
C PRO A 156 -14.16 2.67 -21.30
N VAL A 157 -14.50 1.98 -20.21
CA VAL A 157 -14.29 0.54 -20.03
C VAL A 157 -15.55 -0.20 -20.46
N SER A 158 -15.42 -1.30 -21.21
CA SER A 158 -16.57 -2.10 -21.66
C SER A 158 -17.31 -2.74 -20.48
N GLY A 159 -18.61 -3.04 -20.66
CA GLY A 159 -19.41 -3.71 -19.63
C GLY A 159 -18.80 -5.04 -19.16
N ALA A 160 -18.28 -5.84 -20.10
CA ALA A 160 -17.59 -7.10 -19.80
C ALA A 160 -16.33 -6.87 -18.93
N ALA A 161 -15.52 -5.85 -19.23
CA ALA A 161 -14.36 -5.53 -18.41
C ALA A 161 -14.78 -5.04 -17.01
N ARG A 162 -15.88 -4.29 -16.87
CA ARG A 162 -16.41 -3.91 -15.56
C ARG A 162 -16.87 -5.13 -14.75
N VAL A 163 -17.55 -6.09 -15.37
CA VAL A 163 -17.95 -7.34 -14.72
C VAL A 163 -16.73 -8.15 -14.29
N ALA A 164 -15.71 -8.28 -15.15
CA ALA A 164 -14.47 -8.97 -14.82
C ALA A 164 -13.75 -8.34 -13.61
N PHE A 165 -13.71 -7.00 -13.55
CA PHE A 165 -13.15 -6.28 -12.40
C PHE A 165 -13.90 -6.60 -11.10
N LEU A 166 -15.23 -6.47 -11.12
CA LEU A 166 -16.06 -6.74 -9.94
C LEU A 166 -16.01 -8.21 -9.53
N GLY A 167 -15.89 -9.14 -10.49
CA GLY A 167 -15.66 -10.56 -10.21
C GLY A 167 -14.33 -10.80 -9.49
N ALA A 168 -13.25 -10.12 -9.90
CA ALA A 168 -11.96 -10.20 -9.21
C ALA A 168 -12.01 -9.59 -7.80
N VAL A 169 -12.76 -8.49 -7.59
CA VAL A 169 -13.02 -7.93 -6.26
C VAL A 169 -13.82 -8.91 -5.39
N ALA A 170 -14.87 -9.53 -5.93
CA ALA A 170 -15.66 -10.52 -5.21
C ALA A 170 -14.82 -11.75 -4.84
N LEU A 171 -13.96 -12.21 -5.75
CA LEU A 171 -13.01 -13.30 -5.49
C LEU A 171 -12.03 -12.95 -4.36
N LEU A 172 -11.54 -11.72 -4.32
CA LEU A 172 -10.68 -11.26 -3.23
C LEU A 172 -11.39 -11.34 -1.88
N LEU A 173 -12.61 -10.81 -1.80
CA LEU A 173 -13.41 -10.85 -0.56
C LEU A 173 -13.77 -12.27 -0.14
N ALA A 174 -14.10 -13.14 -1.10
CA ALA A 174 -14.34 -14.55 -0.85
C ALA A 174 -13.08 -15.24 -0.32
N GLY A 175 -11.90 -14.93 -0.86
CA GLY A 175 -10.63 -15.45 -0.37
C GLY A 175 -10.30 -15.00 1.06
N LEU A 176 -10.58 -13.75 1.42
CA LEU A 176 -10.43 -13.26 2.80
C LEU A 176 -11.39 -13.98 3.77
N GLY A 177 -12.65 -14.15 3.37
CA GLY A 177 -13.64 -14.89 4.14
C GLY A 177 -13.23 -16.35 4.33
N LEU A 178 -12.85 -17.03 3.25
CA LEU A 178 -12.36 -18.41 3.28
C LEU A 178 -11.14 -18.54 4.19
N GLY A 179 -10.21 -17.57 4.15
CA GLY A 179 -9.01 -17.52 4.98
C GLY A 179 -9.24 -17.53 6.49
N THR A 180 -10.46 -17.23 6.94
CA THR A 180 -10.84 -17.36 8.35
C THR A 180 -11.04 -18.82 8.78
N ALA A 181 -11.56 -19.66 7.88
CA ALA A 181 -11.82 -21.09 8.11
C ALA A 181 -10.67 -21.96 7.62
N ASP A 182 -10.20 -21.72 6.39
CA ASP A 182 -9.08 -22.42 5.76
C ASP A 182 -8.07 -21.38 5.26
N PHE A 183 -6.99 -21.22 6.02
CA PHE A 183 -5.98 -20.22 5.74
C PHE A 183 -5.25 -20.50 4.42
N ASP A 184 -4.97 -21.76 4.08
CA ASP A 184 -4.23 -22.09 2.85
C ASP A 184 -5.08 -21.80 1.61
N ALA A 185 -6.30 -22.34 1.57
CA ALA A 185 -7.23 -22.13 0.47
C ALA A 185 -7.59 -20.64 0.33
N GLY A 186 -7.74 -19.94 1.45
CA GLY A 186 -7.97 -18.49 1.47
C GLY A 186 -6.85 -17.70 0.80
N ILE A 187 -5.59 -17.94 1.16
CA ILE A 187 -4.45 -17.23 0.56
C ILE A 187 -4.31 -17.53 -0.94
N ARG A 188 -4.52 -18.78 -1.36
CA ARG A 188 -4.51 -19.12 -2.80
C ARG A 188 -5.61 -18.38 -3.56
N THR A 189 -6.81 -18.29 -2.98
CA THR A 189 -7.94 -17.55 -3.56
C THR A 189 -7.65 -16.04 -3.65
N VAL A 190 -7.06 -15.46 -2.61
CA VAL A 190 -6.54 -14.08 -2.62
C VAL A 190 -5.50 -13.90 -3.73
N GLY A 191 -4.59 -14.87 -3.91
CA GLY A 191 -3.59 -14.88 -4.98
C GLY A 191 -4.21 -14.86 -6.38
N ALA A 192 -5.24 -15.68 -6.63
CA ALA A 192 -6.01 -15.65 -7.87
C ALA A 192 -6.64 -14.28 -8.12
N ALA A 193 -7.21 -13.67 -7.08
CA ALA A 193 -7.81 -12.35 -7.19
C ALA A 193 -6.78 -11.26 -7.50
N PHE A 194 -5.60 -11.29 -6.86
CA PHE A 194 -4.50 -10.37 -7.17
C PHE A 194 -4.00 -10.52 -8.61
N LEU A 195 -3.84 -11.75 -9.09
CA LEU A 195 -3.46 -12.00 -10.48
C LEU A 195 -4.54 -11.49 -11.45
N ALA A 196 -5.82 -11.75 -11.17
CA ALA A 196 -6.93 -11.25 -11.98
C ALA A 196 -6.97 -9.71 -12.02
N LEU A 197 -6.80 -9.04 -10.87
CA LEU A 197 -6.74 -7.59 -10.77
C LEU A 197 -5.51 -7.02 -11.50
N ALA A 198 -4.33 -7.62 -11.35
CA ALA A 198 -3.12 -7.21 -12.06
C ALA A 198 -3.31 -7.28 -13.58
N LEU A 199 -3.86 -8.40 -14.07
CA LEU A 199 -4.16 -8.63 -15.47
C LEU A 199 -5.24 -7.67 -16.01
N TRP A 200 -6.22 -7.33 -15.19
CA TRP A 200 -7.24 -6.35 -15.55
C TRP A 200 -6.62 -4.95 -15.66
N LEU A 201 -5.89 -4.51 -14.64
CA LEU A 201 -5.24 -3.20 -14.57
C LEU A 201 -4.26 -3.01 -15.73
N ALA A 202 -3.41 -3.99 -16.01
CA ALA A 202 -2.46 -3.94 -17.12
C ALA A 202 -3.14 -3.75 -18.50
N ARG A 203 -4.36 -4.29 -18.68
CA ARG A 203 -5.10 -4.21 -19.95
C ARG A 203 -5.97 -2.96 -20.05
N GLN A 204 -6.63 -2.58 -18.97
CA GLN A 204 -7.67 -1.56 -18.99
C GLN A 204 -7.17 -0.17 -18.59
N ASP A 205 -6.16 -0.08 -17.71
CA ASP A 205 -5.66 1.21 -17.23
C ASP A 205 -5.05 2.05 -18.37
N VAL A 206 -5.23 3.37 -18.26
CA VAL A 206 -4.69 4.36 -19.19
C VAL A 206 -3.16 4.42 -19.15
N ALA A 207 -2.51 3.97 -18.08
CA ALA A 207 -1.06 3.94 -17.90
C ALA A 207 -0.32 3.34 -19.11
N ARG A 208 -0.88 2.32 -19.76
CA ARG A 208 -0.29 1.71 -20.98
C ARG A 208 -0.13 2.68 -22.15
N ARG A 209 -1.00 3.70 -22.21
CA ARG A 209 -0.95 4.77 -23.22
C ARG A 209 -0.12 5.93 -22.69
N THR A 210 -0.33 6.31 -21.42
CA THR A 210 0.35 7.43 -20.75
C THR A 210 1.87 7.24 -20.68
N VAL A 211 2.38 6.00 -20.63
CA VAL A 211 3.84 5.72 -20.64
C VAL A 211 4.54 6.30 -21.88
N ARG A 212 3.81 6.52 -22.98
CA ARG A 212 4.37 7.13 -24.19
C ARG A 212 4.56 8.65 -24.05
N GLN A 213 3.84 9.31 -23.15
CA GLN A 213 3.88 10.76 -22.96
C GLN A 213 5.06 11.17 -22.07
N PRO A 214 6.02 12.00 -22.52
CA PRO A 214 7.23 12.33 -21.76
C PRO A 214 6.93 13.13 -20.48
N GLY A 215 7.91 13.17 -19.56
CA GLY A 215 7.81 13.93 -18.31
C GLY A 215 7.22 13.12 -17.16
N LEU A 216 6.51 13.83 -16.26
CA LEU A 216 5.86 13.23 -15.10
C LEU A 216 4.83 12.13 -15.49
N PRO A 217 3.99 12.29 -16.53
CA PRO A 217 3.07 11.24 -16.95
C PRO A 217 3.76 9.90 -17.26
N ARG A 218 4.92 9.91 -17.94
CA ARG A 218 5.71 8.69 -18.19
C ARG A 218 6.15 8.03 -16.90
N PHE A 219 6.67 8.82 -15.97
CA PHE A 219 7.20 8.31 -14.71
C PHE A 219 6.08 7.69 -13.87
N VAL A 220 4.94 8.38 -13.75
CA VAL A 220 3.72 7.87 -13.12
C VAL A 220 3.34 6.54 -13.77
N ALA A 221 3.20 6.50 -15.09
CA ALA A 221 2.84 5.27 -15.80
C ALA A 221 3.84 4.12 -15.60
N ALA A 222 5.15 4.40 -15.56
CA ALA A 222 6.17 3.38 -15.27
C ALA A 222 6.02 2.80 -13.85
N CYS A 223 5.75 3.65 -12.86
CA CYS A 223 5.41 3.25 -11.49
C CYS A 223 4.15 2.35 -11.46
N LEU A 224 3.07 2.76 -12.14
CA LEU A 224 1.82 1.98 -12.17
C LEU A 224 2.02 0.61 -12.84
N LEU A 225 2.60 0.58 -14.04
CA LEU A 225 2.78 -0.64 -14.83
C LEU A 225 3.72 -1.64 -14.13
N SER A 226 4.83 -1.15 -13.57
CA SER A 226 5.73 -2.01 -12.77
C SER A 226 5.06 -2.49 -11.49
N GLY A 227 4.23 -1.65 -10.85
CA GLY A 227 3.40 -2.07 -9.73
C GLY A 227 2.44 -3.21 -10.10
N TYR A 228 1.76 -3.14 -11.25
CA TYR A 228 0.87 -4.22 -11.68
C TYR A 228 1.61 -5.54 -11.90
N ALA A 229 2.84 -5.49 -12.44
CA ALA A 229 3.67 -6.67 -12.58
C ALA A 229 3.95 -7.30 -11.21
N TRP A 230 4.29 -6.49 -10.21
CA TRP A 230 4.52 -6.97 -8.84
C TRP A 230 3.27 -7.47 -8.12
N LEU A 231 2.09 -6.87 -8.38
CA LEU A 231 0.83 -7.43 -7.90
C LEU A 231 0.58 -8.84 -8.48
N GLY A 232 0.89 -9.02 -9.77
CA GLY A 232 0.86 -10.33 -10.43
C GLY A 232 1.84 -11.32 -9.80
N VAL A 233 3.09 -10.91 -9.56
CA VAL A 233 4.11 -11.75 -8.89
C VAL A 233 3.64 -12.15 -7.48
N GLY A 234 3.16 -11.20 -6.68
CA GLY A 234 2.61 -11.48 -5.35
C GLY A 234 1.41 -12.45 -5.41
N GLY A 235 0.54 -12.27 -6.40
CA GLY A 235 -0.60 -13.17 -6.64
C GLY A 235 -0.18 -14.60 -7.01
N VAL A 236 0.82 -14.75 -7.88
CA VAL A 236 1.39 -16.06 -8.25
C VAL A 236 2.05 -16.73 -7.04
N LEU A 237 2.84 -15.99 -6.27
CA LEU A 237 3.48 -16.53 -5.06
C LEU A 237 2.43 -17.01 -4.05
N ALA A 238 1.35 -16.25 -3.84
CA ALA A 238 0.23 -16.65 -2.99
C ALA A 238 -0.52 -17.89 -3.52
N LEU A 239 -0.70 -17.99 -4.83
CA LEU A 239 -1.29 -19.17 -5.46
C LEU A 239 -0.46 -20.43 -5.31
N VAL A 240 0.87 -20.32 -5.40
CA VAL A 240 1.80 -21.44 -5.35
C VAL A 240 2.02 -21.90 -3.91
N HIS A 241 2.36 -20.97 -3.02
CA HIS A 241 2.77 -21.29 -1.65
C HIS A 241 1.61 -21.36 -0.65
N GLY A 242 0.49 -20.70 -0.95
CA GLY A 242 -0.68 -20.70 -0.06
C GLY A 242 -0.40 -20.09 1.32
N GLY A 243 -1.04 -20.69 2.33
CA GLY A 243 -1.13 -20.17 3.68
C GLY A 243 0.11 -20.42 4.53
N VAL A 244 1.20 -19.69 4.27
CA VAL A 244 2.42 -19.75 5.09
C VAL A 244 2.45 -18.66 6.17
N ALA A 245 2.78 -19.05 7.40
CA ALA A 245 2.79 -18.14 8.55
C ALA A 245 4.09 -17.33 8.71
N ALA A 246 5.19 -17.82 8.14
CA ALA A 246 6.52 -17.23 8.23
C ALA A 246 7.45 -17.76 7.12
N GLY A 247 8.71 -17.33 7.11
CA GLY A 247 9.74 -17.81 6.17
C GLY A 247 9.91 -16.94 4.92
N GLY A 248 10.74 -17.43 3.99
CA GLY A 248 11.07 -16.71 2.75
C GLY A 248 9.85 -16.49 1.85
N ALA A 249 9.06 -17.54 1.59
CA ALA A 249 7.84 -17.42 0.78
C ALA A 249 6.86 -16.37 1.34
N TYR A 250 6.67 -16.35 2.66
CA TYR A 250 5.86 -15.32 3.33
C TYR A 250 6.42 -13.91 3.10
N ASP A 251 7.73 -13.72 3.30
CA ASP A 251 8.39 -12.43 3.07
C ASP A 251 8.27 -11.97 1.61
N ALA A 252 8.54 -12.87 0.66
CA ALA A 252 8.46 -12.62 -0.77
C ALA A 252 7.06 -12.19 -1.21
N MET A 253 6.01 -12.91 -0.77
CA MET A 253 4.62 -12.56 -1.08
C MET A 253 4.28 -11.15 -0.59
N LEU A 254 4.58 -10.87 0.69
CA LEU A 254 4.25 -9.59 1.29
C LEU A 254 5.04 -8.45 0.64
N HIS A 255 6.33 -8.60 0.40
CA HIS A 255 7.14 -7.51 -0.13
C HIS A 255 6.97 -7.33 -1.64
N ALA A 256 6.66 -8.38 -2.41
CA ALA A 256 6.19 -8.21 -3.79
C ALA A 256 4.95 -7.29 -3.82
N LEU A 257 3.99 -7.48 -2.91
CA LEU A 257 2.80 -6.65 -2.85
C LEU A 257 3.07 -5.26 -2.25
N PHE A 258 3.55 -5.17 -1.02
CA PHE A 258 3.66 -3.89 -0.31
C PHE A 258 4.78 -3.01 -0.89
N LEU A 259 5.95 -3.55 -1.21
CA LEU A 259 7.01 -2.75 -1.84
C LEU A 259 6.81 -2.66 -3.35
N GLY A 260 6.66 -3.80 -4.02
CA GLY A 260 6.62 -3.85 -5.48
C GLY A 260 5.38 -3.18 -6.08
N PHE A 261 4.20 -3.45 -5.53
CA PHE A 261 2.95 -2.83 -5.98
C PHE A 261 2.65 -1.52 -5.24
N VAL A 262 2.48 -1.54 -3.92
CA VAL A 262 1.99 -0.36 -3.18
C VAL A 262 3.01 0.79 -3.19
N PHE A 263 4.29 0.56 -2.87
CA PHE A 263 5.27 1.65 -2.90
C PHE A 263 5.57 2.17 -4.30
N ALA A 264 5.49 1.32 -5.35
CA ALA A 264 5.53 1.81 -6.72
C ALA A 264 4.36 2.77 -7.00
N MET A 265 3.15 2.47 -6.54
CA MET A 265 2.00 3.40 -6.64
C MET A 265 2.25 4.70 -5.90
N ILE A 266 2.80 4.64 -4.68
CA ILE A 266 3.15 5.83 -3.88
C ILE A 266 4.16 6.70 -4.64
N PHE A 267 5.20 6.10 -5.21
CA PHE A 267 6.21 6.83 -5.99
C PHE A 267 5.57 7.57 -7.17
N GLY A 268 4.65 6.92 -7.89
CA GLY A 268 3.94 7.52 -9.01
C GLY A 268 3.00 8.66 -8.59
N HIS A 269 2.23 8.48 -7.52
CA HIS A 269 1.18 9.42 -7.16
C HIS A 269 1.65 10.56 -6.25
N ALA A 270 2.73 10.40 -5.49
CA ALA A 270 3.18 11.42 -4.54
C ALA A 270 3.41 12.82 -5.17
N PRO A 271 4.01 12.96 -6.36
CA PRO A 271 4.14 14.28 -7.01
C PRO A 271 2.81 14.95 -7.37
N ILE A 272 1.71 14.19 -7.38
CA ILE A 272 0.35 14.66 -7.73
C ILE A 272 -0.48 14.89 -6.46
N ILE A 273 -0.42 13.97 -5.50
CA ILE A 273 -1.24 14.01 -4.27
C ILE A 273 -0.69 15.04 -3.27
N LEU A 274 0.64 15.17 -3.11
CA LEU A 274 1.22 16.10 -2.14
C LEU A 274 0.82 17.56 -2.40
N PRO A 275 0.79 18.07 -3.65
CA PRO A 275 0.24 19.39 -3.93
C PRO A 275 -1.21 19.57 -3.49
N ALA A 276 -2.06 18.56 -3.70
CA ALA A 276 -3.48 18.64 -3.33
C ALA A 276 -3.69 18.63 -1.81
N VAL A 277 -2.84 17.91 -1.07
CA VAL A 277 -2.98 17.73 0.39
C VAL A 277 -2.25 18.80 1.20
N LEU A 278 -1.03 19.17 0.79
CA LEU A 278 -0.15 20.06 1.54
C LEU A 278 -0.02 21.46 0.91
N GLY A 279 -0.61 21.69 -0.27
CA GLY A 279 -0.50 22.96 -0.98
C GLY A 279 0.90 23.25 -1.55
N VAL A 280 1.75 22.24 -1.68
CA VAL A 280 3.14 22.38 -2.16
C VAL A 280 3.33 21.79 -3.56
N ALA A 281 3.94 22.54 -4.48
CA ALA A 281 4.25 22.02 -5.81
C ALA A 281 5.48 21.10 -5.77
N VAL A 282 5.41 19.92 -6.41
CA VAL A 282 6.56 19.01 -6.54
C VAL A 282 7.12 19.09 -7.96
N GLY A 283 8.32 19.64 -8.10
CA GLY A 283 9.02 19.71 -9.39
C GLY A 283 9.59 18.37 -9.83
N PHE A 284 8.96 17.73 -10.82
CA PHE A 284 9.48 16.48 -11.40
C PHE A 284 10.88 16.64 -12.02
N ARG A 285 11.73 15.65 -11.81
CA ARG A 285 13.09 15.52 -12.35
C ARG A 285 13.37 14.08 -12.76
N ARG A 286 14.29 13.87 -13.70
CA ARG A 286 14.70 12.52 -14.14
C ARG A 286 15.29 11.66 -13.00
N SER A 287 15.82 12.28 -11.94
CA SER A 287 16.32 11.56 -10.75
C SER A 287 15.25 10.74 -10.03
N PHE A 288 13.95 11.00 -10.24
CA PHE A 288 12.87 10.19 -9.66
C PHE A 288 12.90 8.73 -10.16
N TYR A 289 13.45 8.48 -11.35
CA TYR A 289 13.64 7.10 -11.81
C TYR A 289 14.66 6.33 -10.96
N ALA A 290 15.59 7.01 -10.27
CA ALA A 290 16.63 6.35 -9.48
C ALA A 290 16.04 5.52 -8.33
N HIS A 291 15.10 6.08 -7.55
CA HIS A 291 14.47 5.34 -6.46
C HIS A 291 13.56 4.21 -6.97
N LEU A 292 12.94 4.37 -8.14
CA LEU A 292 12.15 3.30 -8.76
C LEU A 292 13.03 2.14 -9.24
N VAL A 293 14.12 2.42 -9.93
CA VAL A 293 15.09 1.40 -10.39
C VAL A 293 15.72 0.70 -9.20
N LEU A 294 16.14 1.47 -8.18
CA LEU A 294 16.73 0.91 -6.96
C LEU A 294 15.74 0.01 -6.23
N LEU A 295 14.47 0.43 -6.09
CA LEU A 295 13.41 -0.39 -5.50
C LEU A 295 13.28 -1.73 -6.23
N HIS A 296 13.16 -1.71 -7.55
CA HIS A 296 12.96 -2.94 -8.33
C HIS A 296 14.16 -3.87 -8.29
N ALA A 297 15.38 -3.35 -8.51
CA ALA A 297 16.59 -4.17 -8.49
C ALA A 297 16.79 -4.85 -7.12
N THR A 298 16.58 -4.10 -6.03
CA THR A 298 16.76 -4.61 -4.67
C THR A 298 15.62 -5.51 -4.22
N LEU A 299 14.39 -5.28 -4.73
CA LEU A 299 13.26 -6.17 -4.47
C LEU A 299 13.38 -7.50 -5.21
N VAL A 300 13.88 -7.50 -6.46
CA VAL A 300 14.23 -8.74 -7.16
C VAL A 300 15.27 -9.53 -6.38
N LEU A 301 16.34 -8.87 -5.93
CA LEU A 301 17.37 -9.51 -5.08
C LEU A 301 16.76 -10.10 -3.80
N ARG A 302 15.86 -9.35 -3.15
CA ARG A 302 15.19 -9.80 -1.92
C ARG A 302 14.33 -11.03 -2.17
N VAL A 303 13.42 -10.97 -3.14
CA VAL A 303 12.50 -12.05 -3.49
C VAL A 303 13.25 -13.29 -3.97
N ALA A 304 14.28 -13.13 -4.80
CA ALA A 304 15.13 -14.24 -5.20
C ALA A 304 15.87 -14.84 -3.98
N GLY A 305 16.38 -14.00 -3.09
CA GLY A 305 16.99 -14.44 -1.83
C GLY A 305 16.03 -15.23 -0.95
N ASP A 306 14.77 -14.79 -0.84
CA ASP A 306 13.73 -15.49 -0.11
C ASP A 306 13.40 -16.87 -0.70
N LEU A 307 13.24 -16.96 -2.02
CA LEU A 307 12.86 -18.19 -2.72
C LEU A 307 14.01 -19.21 -2.82
N LEU A 308 15.24 -18.73 -2.91
CA LEU A 308 16.45 -19.57 -2.98
C LEU A 308 17.03 -19.91 -1.59
N GLY A 309 16.44 -19.39 -0.51
CA GLY A 309 17.01 -19.53 0.84
C GLY A 309 18.35 -18.78 1.03
N TRP A 310 18.68 -17.84 0.14
CA TRP A 310 19.92 -17.07 0.19
C TRP A 310 19.78 -15.86 1.13
N LEU A 311 20.09 -16.08 2.40
CA LEU A 311 19.93 -15.09 3.47
C LEU A 311 20.68 -13.76 3.23
N PRO A 312 21.95 -13.73 2.78
CA PRO A 312 22.61 -12.47 2.42
C PRO A 312 21.85 -11.68 1.35
N GLY A 313 21.35 -12.35 0.30
CA GLY A 313 20.56 -11.72 -0.75
C GLY A 313 19.29 -11.06 -0.20
N ARG A 314 18.55 -11.77 0.65
CA ARG A 314 17.39 -11.23 1.37
C ARG A 314 17.74 -9.98 2.20
N ARG A 315 18.83 -10.03 2.99
CA ARG A 315 19.25 -8.93 3.87
C ARG A 315 19.66 -7.69 3.09
N TRP A 316 20.50 -7.85 2.07
CA TRP A 316 20.97 -6.73 1.23
C TRP A 316 19.86 -6.17 0.35
N GLY A 317 19.00 -7.04 -0.21
CA GLY A 317 17.80 -6.60 -0.93
C GLY A 317 16.87 -5.78 -0.04
N GLY A 318 16.62 -6.22 1.20
CA GLY A 318 15.82 -5.49 2.17
C GLY A 318 16.43 -4.15 2.60
N LEU A 319 17.74 -4.07 2.83
CA LEU A 319 18.43 -2.80 3.09
C LEU A 319 18.34 -1.85 1.89
N GLY A 320 18.54 -2.38 0.69
CA GLY A 320 18.38 -1.63 -0.56
C GLY A 320 16.96 -1.10 -0.76
N ASN A 321 15.94 -1.87 -0.37
CA ASN A 321 14.55 -1.39 -0.38
C ASN A 321 14.36 -0.21 0.58
N VAL A 322 14.92 -0.26 1.80
CA VAL A 322 14.88 0.86 2.74
C VAL A 322 15.57 2.10 2.15
N ALA A 323 16.75 1.92 1.54
CA ALA A 323 17.47 2.99 0.88
C ALA A 323 16.65 3.62 -0.27
N ALA A 324 15.92 2.82 -1.05
CA ALA A 324 15.02 3.31 -2.10
C ALA A 324 13.91 4.21 -1.56
N LEU A 325 13.29 3.82 -0.43
CA LEU A 325 12.23 4.60 0.21
C LEU A 325 12.76 5.92 0.81
N VAL A 326 13.96 5.89 1.40
CA VAL A 326 14.63 7.11 1.89
C VAL A 326 14.99 8.03 0.72
N LEU A 327 15.56 7.48 -0.36
CA LEU A 327 15.90 8.23 -1.57
C LEU A 327 14.67 8.88 -2.21
N PHE A 328 13.55 8.18 -2.24
CA PHE A 328 12.26 8.74 -2.67
C PHE A 328 11.85 9.96 -1.81
N GLY A 329 11.95 9.85 -0.48
CA GLY A 329 11.67 10.96 0.44
C GLY A 329 12.56 12.17 0.17
N LEU A 330 13.87 11.95 -0.01
CA LEU A 330 14.84 13.00 -0.32
C LEU A 330 14.57 13.66 -1.68
N CYS A 331 14.31 12.87 -2.72
CA CYS A 331 13.98 13.38 -4.06
C CYS A 331 12.68 14.20 -4.05
N THR A 332 11.68 13.76 -3.29
CA THR A 332 10.40 14.46 -3.15
C THR A 332 10.58 15.78 -2.41
N ALA A 333 11.29 15.79 -1.28
CA ALA A 333 11.60 17.00 -0.52
C ALA A 333 12.39 18.01 -1.38
N TRP A 334 13.39 17.53 -2.13
CA TRP A 334 14.12 18.36 -3.08
C TRP A 334 13.23 18.93 -4.19
N GLY A 335 12.30 18.14 -4.70
CA GLY A 335 11.31 18.58 -5.69
C GLY A 335 10.38 19.68 -5.16
N VAL A 336 10.05 19.66 -3.86
CA VAL A 336 9.28 20.72 -3.19
C VAL A 336 10.11 22.00 -3.03
N LEU A 337 11.38 21.88 -2.66
CA LEU A 337 12.29 23.02 -2.50
C LEU A 337 12.62 23.72 -3.83
N ARG A 338 12.47 23.03 -4.96
CA ARG A 338 12.70 23.56 -6.31
C ARG A 338 11.48 23.37 -7.21
N PRO A 339 10.38 24.10 -6.93
CA PRO A 339 9.15 23.97 -7.69
C PRO A 339 9.37 24.32 -9.17
N PRO A 340 8.53 23.81 -10.08
CA PRO A 340 8.60 24.20 -11.49
C PRO A 340 8.41 25.72 -11.63
N PRO A 341 9.03 26.38 -12.64
CA PRO A 341 8.80 27.78 -12.90
C PRO A 341 7.29 28.05 -13.02
N ARG A 342 6.78 29.06 -12.31
CA ARG A 342 5.38 29.47 -12.47
C ARG A 342 5.18 29.86 -13.94
N ALA A 343 4.21 29.25 -14.62
CA ALA A 343 3.76 29.75 -15.90
C ALA A 343 3.33 31.20 -15.68
N ARG A 344 3.92 32.14 -16.40
CA ARG A 344 3.51 33.55 -16.36
C ARG A 344 2.10 33.59 -16.94
N SER A 345 1.12 33.92 -16.09
CA SER A 345 -0.27 34.23 -16.49
C SER A 345 -0.31 35.55 -17.24
#